data_AF-A0A344TTK1-F1
#
_entry.id   AF-A0A344TTK1-F1
#
_cell.length_a   1.000
_cell.length_b   1.000
_cell.length_c   1.000
_cell.angle_alpha   90.00
_cell.angle_beta   90.00
_cell.angle_gamma   90.00
#
_symmetry.space_group_name_H-M   'P 1'
#
loop_
_entity.id
_entity.type
_entity.pdbx_description
1 polymer ?
#
loop_
_entity_poly.entity_id
_entity_poly.type
_entity_poly.pdbx_seq_one_letter_code
_entity_poly.pdbx_strand_id
1 'polypeptide(L)'
;MKKIEFPYCNNVFLDNGIIGLYKYLLKDESLEKGTHFDLEEKRLWVEHDALFELLERTYYTMGREVYDTYTQKQEDEKGNLYFRVNNKMEMIGEPVSFPKMNTYGFTELLTNNAQGVTTKETNTLKFAEIEKKYPALSVQIKDEFEQRKVKLLSKIYLNERYTKLTRLETPTKAHFDEGSQTCYLTGNKRKKLVDAQNISPFFSGLTNFNSLLSTNDKKICWEALYLSRFSAVTSLYQYPNKLRDALNVYFVFSNNLLNLDFLISQRFMSLIKDQDSLKINEYLANFPRSEEDKKDIYLGKSNDFVGVNETLFFLIHCLYKEVLRTKPQINQSEFRRTIRNKPVGLVSIRAEAFASTMRPKQFEYVTHFSFVTELLYHLEKGGVNWRDIVQSLKILKPSLGQNKNRYELERQFRELVLGKVIKAKSILVDMEGFFDDCYGYLLDSLNDPLKAIGYKRYNDLLDFVTLYERIINHKIMTDKELQEKAIKLGAQIGQGILSYGETPERKTNARQGRKYIISLRKANQYDRFLQELARIQSRFTLNYSRDFLDSIDEERFQWVRQFVIISALNQINVELSPRKQDSNQSTK
;
A
#
# COMPACT_ATOMS: atom_id res chain seq x y z
N MET A 1 22.23 0.51 34.91
CA MET A 1 22.59 1.05 33.58
C MET A 1 21.76 2.30 33.40
N LYS A 2 22.39 3.47 33.18
CA LYS A 2 21.70 4.77 33.10
C LYS A 2 21.51 5.27 31.66
N LYS A 3 22.26 4.71 30.70
CA LYS A 3 22.23 5.10 29.29
C LYS A 3 22.09 3.87 28.40
N ILE A 4 21.34 3.99 27.31
CA ILE A 4 21.21 3.00 26.23
C ILE A 4 21.28 3.70 24.88
N GLU A 5 21.81 3.00 23.88
CA GLU A 5 21.89 3.48 22.50
C GLU A 5 21.21 2.47 21.56
N PHE A 6 20.43 2.99 20.63
CA PHE A 6 19.75 2.24 19.59
C PHE A 6 20.34 2.63 18.23
N PRO A 7 21.26 1.82 17.67
CA PRO A 7 21.94 2.15 16.43
C PRO A 7 21.03 1.94 15.21
N TYR A 8 21.23 2.77 14.20
CA TYR A 8 20.72 2.54 12.84
C TYR A 8 21.32 1.23 12.30
N CYS A 9 20.46 0.33 11.84
CA CYS A 9 20.87 -1.05 11.53
C CYS A 9 20.43 -1.53 10.14
N ASN A 10 19.89 -0.64 9.30
CA ASN A 10 19.32 -0.96 7.98
C ASN A 10 18.19 -1.99 8.04
N ASN A 11 17.63 -2.25 9.22
CA ASN A 11 16.47 -3.10 9.40
C ASN A 11 15.24 -2.19 9.49
N VAL A 12 14.39 -2.25 8.46
CA VAL A 12 13.24 -1.34 8.32
C VAL A 12 12.37 -1.30 9.57
N PHE A 13 12.16 -2.42 10.27
CA PHE A 13 11.32 -2.46 11.48
C PHE A 13 12.02 -1.82 12.66
N LEU A 14 13.30 -2.09 12.86
CA LEU A 14 14.05 -1.54 13.98
C LEU A 14 14.28 -0.04 13.79
N ASP A 15 14.64 0.39 12.58
CA ASP A 15 14.86 1.81 12.27
C ASP A 15 13.56 2.61 12.39
N ASN A 16 12.43 2.07 11.90
CA ASN A 16 11.11 2.67 12.15
C ASN A 16 10.71 2.63 13.63
N GLY A 17 11.08 1.57 14.35
CA GLY A 17 10.91 1.43 15.78
C GLY A 17 11.67 2.48 16.59
N ILE A 18 12.88 2.84 16.15
CA ILE A 18 13.66 3.92 16.74
C ILE A 18 12.92 5.26 16.58
N ILE A 19 12.42 5.55 15.38
CA ILE A 19 11.62 6.77 15.15
C ILE A 19 10.32 6.74 15.97
N GLY A 20 9.67 5.58 16.07
CA GLY A 20 8.52 5.36 16.93
C GLY A 20 8.83 5.69 18.39
N LEU A 21 9.91 5.16 18.95
CA LEU A 21 10.35 5.45 20.32
C LEU A 21 10.64 6.94 20.51
N TYR A 22 11.44 7.53 19.60
CA TYR A 22 11.78 8.95 19.65
C TYR A 22 10.55 9.86 19.72
N LYS A 23 9.49 9.55 18.95
CA LYS A 23 8.23 10.29 19.00
C LYS A 23 7.55 10.26 20.37
N TYR A 24 7.60 9.14 21.08
CA TYR A 24 7.01 9.05 22.41
C TYR A 24 7.89 9.66 23.50
N LEU A 25 9.21 9.64 23.33
CA LEU A 25 10.11 10.40 24.20
C LEU A 25 9.86 11.91 24.06
N LEU A 26 9.61 12.41 22.84
CA LEU A 26 9.23 13.81 22.61
C LEU A 26 7.88 14.22 23.25
N LYS A 27 6.98 13.26 23.53
CA LYS A 27 5.69 13.52 24.18
C LYS A 27 5.79 13.55 25.71
N ASP A 28 6.89 13.08 26.29
CA ASP A 28 7.06 13.00 27.74
C ASP A 28 7.61 14.33 28.27
N GLU A 29 6.75 15.15 28.87
CA GLU A 29 7.08 16.47 29.40
C GLU A 29 8.14 16.44 30.53
N SER A 30 8.36 15.26 31.14
CA SER A 30 9.43 15.09 32.14
C SER A 30 10.82 14.94 31.54
N LEU A 31 10.93 14.83 30.21
CA LEU A 31 12.19 14.65 29.50
C LEU A 31 12.55 15.88 28.66
N GLU A 32 13.81 16.26 28.71
CA GLU A 32 14.37 17.32 27.87
C GLU A 32 15.25 16.72 26.76
N LYS A 33 14.94 17.06 25.50
CA LYS A 33 15.74 16.67 24.33
C LYS A 33 17.14 17.30 24.40
N GLY A 34 18.17 16.55 24.04
CA GLY A 34 19.58 16.96 24.12
C GLY A 34 20.21 16.70 25.49
N THR A 35 19.39 16.57 26.53
CA THR A 35 19.81 16.21 27.89
C THR A 35 19.53 14.74 28.19
N HIS A 36 18.28 14.30 28.02
CA HIS A 36 17.82 12.95 28.37
C HIS A 36 17.79 12.01 27.17
N PHE A 37 17.58 12.54 25.97
CA PHE A 37 17.60 11.76 24.75
C PHE A 37 17.90 12.66 23.56
N ASP A 38 18.49 12.11 22.51
CA ASP A 38 18.56 12.80 21.22
C ASP A 38 18.66 11.81 20.05
N LEU A 39 18.21 12.28 18.90
CA LEU A 39 18.27 11.55 17.64
C LEU A 39 19.44 12.08 16.81
N GLU A 40 20.37 11.19 16.47
CA GLU A 40 21.50 11.46 15.57
C GLU A 40 21.33 10.65 14.28
N GLU A 41 22.18 10.88 13.27
CA GLU A 41 22.08 10.16 11.99
C GLU A 41 22.13 8.63 12.16
N LYS A 42 22.99 8.14 13.05
CA LYS A 42 23.30 6.71 13.19
C LYS A 42 22.77 6.07 14.46
N ARG A 43 22.10 6.83 15.35
CA ARG A 43 21.57 6.30 16.60
C ARG A 43 20.51 7.21 17.24
N LEU A 44 19.71 6.62 18.10
CA LEU A 44 18.99 7.29 19.18
C LEU A 44 19.65 6.91 20.50
N TRP A 45 20.00 7.88 21.34
CA TRP A 45 20.46 7.60 22.70
C TRP A 45 19.43 8.07 23.73
N VAL A 46 19.33 7.35 24.85
CA VAL A 46 18.44 7.66 25.98
C VAL A 46 19.21 7.50 27.28
N GLU A 47 19.14 8.49 28.15
CA GLU A 47 19.85 8.59 29.41
C GLU A 47 18.91 9.06 30.52
N HIS A 48 18.77 8.24 31.57
CA HIS A 48 17.89 8.51 32.70
C HIS A 48 18.28 7.64 33.91
N ASP A 49 18.12 8.15 35.13
CA ASP A 49 18.48 7.42 36.35
C ASP A 49 17.65 6.13 36.52
N ALA A 50 16.35 6.21 36.24
CA ALA A 50 15.42 5.09 36.21
C ALA A 50 15.15 4.63 34.77
N LEU A 51 16.19 4.38 33.97
CA LEU A 51 16.09 4.12 32.53
C LEU A 51 15.05 3.07 32.14
N PHE A 52 15.03 1.91 32.81
CA PHE A 52 14.12 0.83 32.42
C PHE A 52 12.66 1.08 32.84
N GLU A 53 12.43 1.80 33.93
CA GLU A 53 11.09 2.24 34.31
C GLU A 53 10.56 3.26 33.30
N LEU A 54 11.43 4.17 32.83
CA LEU A 54 11.10 5.09 31.75
C LEU A 54 10.73 4.32 30.47
N LEU A 55 11.59 3.41 30.00
CA LEU A 55 11.33 2.64 28.77
C LEU A 55 10.06 1.79 28.86
N GLU A 56 9.77 1.20 30.02
CA GLU A 56 8.55 0.45 30.26
C GLU A 56 7.31 1.36 30.21
N ARG A 57 7.36 2.51 30.90
CA ARG A 57 6.29 3.52 30.86
C ARG A 57 6.02 3.99 29.43
N THR A 58 7.07 4.36 28.68
CA THR A 58 6.97 4.79 27.28
C THR A 58 6.35 3.69 26.41
N TYR A 59 6.72 2.43 26.63
CA TYR A 59 6.16 1.29 25.90
C TYR A 59 4.67 1.11 26.13
N TYR A 60 4.22 1.13 27.39
CA TYR A 60 2.79 0.99 27.69
C TYR A 60 1.97 2.21 27.28
N THR A 61 2.52 3.42 27.33
CA THR A 61 1.89 4.63 26.77
C THR A 61 1.66 4.46 25.28
N MET A 62 2.67 4.00 24.52
CA MET A 62 2.54 3.71 23.10
C MET A 62 1.49 2.62 22.82
N GLY A 63 1.47 1.56 23.63
CA GLY A 63 0.46 0.50 23.51
C GLY A 63 -0.96 0.99 23.60
N ARG A 64 -1.24 1.86 24.57
CA ARG A 64 -2.57 2.43 24.78
C ARG A 64 -3.07 3.26 23.60
N GLU A 65 -2.15 3.83 22.82
CA GLU A 65 -2.48 4.67 21.67
C GLU A 65 -2.54 3.86 20.37
N VAL A 66 -1.65 2.88 20.19
CA VAL A 66 -1.43 2.19 18.89
C VAL A 66 -1.98 0.76 18.85
N TYR A 67 -1.97 0.04 19.98
CA TYR A 67 -2.41 -1.36 20.05
C TYR A 67 -3.81 -1.50 20.63
N ASP A 68 -4.19 -0.65 21.57
CA ASP A 68 -5.47 -0.70 22.29
C ASP A 68 -6.59 -0.04 21.47
N THR A 69 -6.78 -0.49 20.25
CA THR A 69 -7.71 0.11 19.29
C THR A 69 -9.13 -0.46 19.40
N TYR A 70 -10.14 0.34 19.12
CA TYR A 70 -11.54 -0.04 19.16
C TYR A 70 -12.36 0.85 18.23
N THR A 71 -13.41 0.32 17.59
CA THR A 71 -14.29 1.09 16.69
C THR A 71 -15.30 1.92 17.46
N GLN A 72 -15.98 2.86 16.78
CA GLN A 72 -17.03 3.69 17.41
C GLN A 72 -18.10 2.82 18.09
N LYS A 73 -18.56 1.77 17.38
CA LYS A 73 -19.51 0.79 17.93
C LYS A 73 -19.01 0.15 19.22
N GLN A 74 -17.73 -0.20 19.29
CA GLN A 74 -17.15 -0.83 20.49
C GLN A 74 -16.99 0.16 21.64
N GLU A 75 -16.74 1.44 21.35
CA GLU A 75 -16.72 2.53 22.32
C GLU A 75 -18.10 2.73 22.96
N ASP A 76 -19.15 2.75 22.13
CA ASP A 76 -20.53 2.93 22.57
C ASP A 76 -21.03 1.73 23.41
N GLU A 77 -20.67 0.51 23.02
CA GLU A 77 -21.07 -0.73 23.71
C GLU A 77 -20.41 -0.91 25.08
N LYS A 78 -19.22 -0.34 25.31
CA LYS A 78 -18.42 -0.49 26.56
C LYS A 78 -18.37 -1.93 27.10
N GLY A 79 -18.14 -2.89 26.21
CA GLY A 79 -18.32 -4.32 26.46
C GLY A 79 -17.34 -5.02 27.42
N ASN A 80 -16.58 -4.29 28.25
CA ASN A 80 -15.69 -4.85 29.28
C ASN A 80 -15.68 -3.99 30.55
N LEU A 81 -15.24 -4.60 31.66
CA LEU A 81 -15.12 -3.98 32.98
C LEU A 81 -13.75 -4.27 33.60
N TYR A 82 -13.21 -3.32 34.36
CA TYR A 82 -12.14 -3.58 35.33
C TYR A 82 -12.55 -3.09 36.72
N PHE A 83 -12.03 -3.75 37.75
CA PHE A 83 -12.40 -3.53 39.16
C PHE A 83 -11.21 -3.02 39.94
N ARG A 84 -11.35 -1.87 40.61
CA ARG A 84 -10.31 -1.40 41.53
C ARG A 84 -10.44 -2.15 42.84
N VAL A 85 -9.35 -2.71 43.34
CA VAL A 85 -9.34 -3.50 44.57
C VAL A 85 -8.18 -3.10 45.47
N ASN A 86 -8.38 -3.20 46.78
CA ASN A 86 -7.30 -2.97 47.75
C ASN A 86 -6.41 -4.22 47.91
N ASN A 87 -5.40 -4.14 48.78
CA ASN A 87 -4.50 -5.26 49.07
C ASN A 87 -5.22 -6.48 49.69
N LYS A 88 -6.44 -6.31 50.21
CA LYS A 88 -7.29 -7.39 50.75
C LYS A 88 -8.29 -7.93 49.72
N MET A 89 -8.22 -7.49 48.47
CA MET A 89 -9.14 -7.86 47.39
C MET A 89 -10.59 -7.40 47.63
N GLU A 90 -10.77 -6.29 48.35
CA GLU A 90 -12.06 -5.63 48.50
C GLU A 90 -12.20 -4.53 47.44
N MET A 91 -13.38 -4.42 46.83
CA MET A 91 -13.64 -3.45 45.76
C MET A 91 -13.56 -2.01 46.30
N ILE A 92 -12.80 -1.15 45.60
CA ILE A 92 -12.67 0.27 45.90
C ILE A 92 -13.38 1.08 44.81
N GLY A 93 -14.56 1.57 45.13
CA GLY A 93 -15.37 2.38 44.22
C GLY A 93 -16.00 1.58 43.09
N GLU A 94 -16.62 2.31 42.16
CA GLU A 94 -17.40 1.74 41.06
C GLU A 94 -16.54 1.02 40.01
N PRO A 95 -17.00 -0.11 39.46
CA PRO A 95 -16.37 -0.74 38.31
C PRO A 95 -16.32 0.21 37.11
N VAL A 96 -15.20 0.18 36.40
CA VAL A 96 -14.95 1.08 35.28
C VAL A 96 -15.12 0.31 33.98
N SER A 97 -16.08 0.76 33.17
CA SER A 97 -16.34 0.18 31.85
C SER A 97 -15.37 0.71 30.79
N PHE A 98 -15.02 -0.14 29.84
CA PHE A 98 -14.14 0.21 28.73
C PHE A 98 -14.46 -0.63 27.49
N PRO A 99 -14.10 -0.16 26.28
CA PRO A 99 -14.41 -0.87 25.04
C PRO A 99 -13.66 -2.19 24.92
N LYS A 100 -14.23 -3.12 24.14
CA LYS A 100 -13.49 -4.29 23.69
C LYS A 100 -12.47 -3.89 22.64
N MET A 101 -11.20 -3.91 23.03
CA MET A 101 -10.09 -3.60 22.12
C MET A 101 -9.76 -4.76 21.19
N ASN A 102 -9.33 -4.42 19.98
CA ASN A 102 -8.71 -5.26 18.97
C ASN A 102 -7.38 -4.64 18.54
N THR A 103 -6.60 -5.35 17.73
CA THR A 103 -5.42 -4.81 17.04
C THR A 103 -5.71 -4.67 15.55
N TYR A 104 -5.25 -3.58 14.94
CA TYR A 104 -5.38 -3.32 13.50
C TYR A 104 -4.04 -2.96 12.85
N GLY A 105 -3.96 -3.15 11.54
CA GLY A 105 -2.76 -2.86 10.77
C GLY A 105 -1.59 -3.73 11.19
N PHE A 106 -0.40 -3.14 11.28
CA PHE A 106 0.80 -3.89 11.65
C PHE A 106 0.73 -4.49 13.07
N THR A 107 -0.04 -3.91 13.99
CA THR A 107 -0.20 -4.46 15.35
C THR A 107 -0.89 -5.83 15.35
N GLU A 108 -1.79 -6.07 14.40
CA GLU A 108 -2.44 -7.37 14.23
C GLU A 108 -1.43 -8.45 13.85
N LEU A 109 -0.41 -8.09 13.07
CA LEU A 109 0.66 -9.00 12.69
C LEU A 109 1.65 -9.27 13.84
N LEU A 110 1.82 -8.30 14.75
CA LEU A 110 2.70 -8.43 15.91
C LEU A 110 2.08 -9.26 17.03
N THR A 111 0.76 -9.21 17.23
CA THR A 111 0.10 -9.85 18.38
C THR A 111 -0.91 -10.91 17.98
N ASN A 112 -1.25 -11.02 16.69
CA ASN A 112 -2.31 -11.89 16.17
C ASN A 112 -3.64 -11.74 16.93
N ASN A 113 -3.95 -10.49 17.31
CA ASN A 113 -5.09 -10.11 18.14
C ASN A 113 -5.22 -10.95 19.43
N ALA A 114 -4.09 -11.28 20.06
CA ALA A 114 -4.03 -12.05 21.29
C ALA A 114 -4.96 -11.51 22.38
N GLN A 115 -5.30 -12.37 23.34
CA GLN A 115 -6.09 -11.96 24.49
C GLN A 115 -5.37 -10.86 25.27
N GLY A 116 -6.12 -9.83 25.66
CA GLY A 116 -5.58 -8.71 26.42
C GLY A 116 -4.95 -9.14 27.73
N VAL A 117 -3.91 -8.43 28.14
CA VAL A 117 -3.19 -8.62 29.41
C VAL A 117 -3.06 -7.29 30.13
N THR A 118 -2.98 -7.32 31.45
CA THR A 118 -2.62 -6.16 32.27
C THR A 118 -1.10 -5.99 32.34
N THR A 119 -0.64 -4.79 32.73
CA THR A 119 0.79 -4.48 32.91
C THR A 119 1.43 -5.46 33.89
N LYS A 120 0.77 -5.68 35.03
CA LYS A 120 1.16 -6.68 36.02
C LYS A 120 0.31 -7.92 35.90
N GLU A 121 0.92 -9.10 35.99
CA GLU A 121 0.18 -10.38 35.94
C GLU A 121 -0.83 -10.52 37.09
N THR A 122 -0.48 -10.02 38.27
CA THR A 122 -1.35 -10.01 39.45
C THR A 122 -2.65 -9.23 39.25
N ASN A 123 -2.70 -8.34 38.27
CA ASN A 123 -3.89 -7.56 37.91
C ASN A 123 -4.85 -8.33 36.99
N THR A 124 -4.56 -9.59 36.66
CA THR A 124 -5.47 -10.45 35.90
C THR A 124 -5.64 -11.79 36.62
N LEU A 125 -6.88 -12.16 36.95
CA LEU A 125 -7.21 -13.46 37.53
C LEU A 125 -8.31 -14.16 36.74
N LYS A 126 -8.33 -15.50 36.79
CA LYS A 126 -9.49 -16.24 36.26
C LYS A 126 -10.67 -16.09 37.21
N PHE A 127 -11.88 -15.92 36.69
CA PHE A 127 -13.08 -15.79 37.52
C PHE A 127 -13.25 -16.97 38.48
N ALA A 128 -13.03 -18.21 38.01
CA ALA A 128 -13.06 -19.41 38.84
C ALA A 128 -12.05 -19.39 40.02
N GLU A 129 -10.92 -18.71 39.87
CA GLU A 129 -9.96 -18.53 40.97
C GLU A 129 -10.45 -17.50 41.99
N ILE A 130 -11.14 -16.45 41.51
CA ILE A 130 -11.77 -15.44 42.37
C ILE A 130 -12.93 -16.06 43.14
N GLU A 131 -13.80 -16.86 42.49
CA GLU A 131 -14.90 -17.57 43.16
C GLU A 131 -14.39 -18.45 44.31
N LYS A 132 -13.26 -19.14 44.11
CA LYS A 132 -12.67 -20.02 45.12
C LYS A 132 -11.99 -19.26 46.26
N LYS A 133 -11.24 -18.19 45.95
CA LYS A 133 -10.38 -17.48 46.93
C LYS A 133 -11.05 -16.27 47.57
N TYR A 134 -11.96 -15.62 46.88
CA TYR A 134 -12.62 -14.37 47.27
C TYR A 134 -14.13 -14.40 46.94
N PRO A 135 -14.94 -15.25 47.62
CA PRO A 135 -16.35 -15.44 47.27
C PRO A 135 -17.16 -14.15 47.27
N ALA A 136 -16.96 -13.27 48.26
CA ALA A 136 -17.66 -11.98 48.35
C ALA A 136 -17.40 -11.09 47.13
N LEU A 137 -16.15 -11.03 46.66
CA LEU A 137 -15.78 -10.28 45.46
C LEU A 137 -16.40 -10.91 44.19
N SER A 138 -16.44 -12.24 44.09
CA SER A 138 -17.03 -12.90 42.92
C SER A 138 -18.53 -12.61 42.73
N VAL A 139 -19.29 -12.51 43.82
CA VAL A 139 -20.71 -12.14 43.78
C VAL A 139 -20.86 -10.72 43.24
N GLN A 140 -20.11 -9.76 43.81
CA GLN A 140 -20.14 -8.36 43.36
C GLN A 140 -19.76 -8.22 41.88
N ILE A 141 -18.74 -8.96 41.43
CA ILE A 141 -18.35 -8.97 40.00
C ILE A 141 -19.51 -9.49 39.16
N LYS A 142 -20.10 -10.63 39.53
CA LYS A 142 -21.18 -11.26 38.76
C LYS A 142 -22.39 -10.33 38.64
N ASP A 143 -22.81 -9.72 39.74
CA ASP A 143 -23.93 -8.79 39.80
C ASP A 143 -23.70 -7.59 38.87
N GLU A 144 -22.48 -7.04 38.85
CA GLU A 144 -22.12 -5.92 37.97
C GLU A 144 -22.16 -6.27 36.48
N PHE A 145 -21.70 -7.47 36.10
CA PHE A 145 -21.81 -7.93 34.71
C PHE A 145 -23.28 -8.15 34.30
N GLU A 146 -24.11 -8.70 35.19
CA GLU A 146 -25.54 -8.88 34.94
C GLU A 146 -26.29 -7.55 34.85
N GLN A 147 -26.07 -6.63 35.80
CA GLN A 147 -26.70 -5.31 35.83
C GLN A 147 -26.38 -4.50 34.57
N ARG A 148 -25.13 -4.55 34.10
CA ARG A 148 -24.68 -3.81 32.91
C ARG A 148 -24.96 -4.55 31.61
N LYS A 149 -25.54 -5.76 31.67
CA LYS A 149 -25.80 -6.64 30.52
C LYS A 149 -24.54 -6.92 29.69
N VAL A 150 -23.39 -7.01 30.36
CA VAL A 150 -22.10 -7.34 29.74
C VAL A 150 -21.82 -8.82 29.97
N LYS A 151 -21.25 -9.50 28.97
CA LYS A 151 -20.89 -10.92 29.09
C LYS A 151 -19.74 -11.09 30.10
N LEU A 152 -19.97 -11.86 31.16
CA LEU A 152 -18.93 -12.28 32.09
C LEU A 152 -17.84 -13.08 31.36
N LEU A 153 -16.60 -12.64 31.48
CA LEU A 153 -15.44 -13.28 30.86
C LEU A 153 -14.74 -14.22 31.84
N SER A 154 -14.00 -15.19 31.29
CA SER A 154 -13.20 -16.11 32.11
C SER A 154 -12.03 -15.43 32.82
N LYS A 155 -11.54 -14.30 32.30
CA LYS A 155 -10.52 -13.45 32.91
C LYS A 155 -11.15 -12.15 33.40
N ILE A 156 -10.84 -11.79 34.63
CA ILE A 156 -11.22 -10.54 35.27
C ILE A 156 -9.98 -9.65 35.40
N TYR A 157 -10.16 -8.37 35.12
CA TYR A 157 -9.11 -7.36 35.18
C TYR A 157 -9.27 -6.50 36.44
N LEU A 158 -8.19 -6.36 37.18
CA LEU A 158 -8.13 -5.67 38.46
C LEU A 158 -7.20 -4.47 38.34
N ASN A 159 -7.58 -3.36 38.99
CA ASN A 159 -6.86 -2.09 39.10
C ASN A 159 -6.61 -1.32 37.79
N GLU A 160 -6.56 -2.00 36.65
CA GLU A 160 -6.34 -1.42 35.33
C GLU A 160 -7.12 -2.16 34.24
N ARG A 161 -7.38 -1.46 33.13
CA ARG A 161 -7.86 -2.08 31.89
C ARG A 161 -6.74 -2.93 31.28
N TYR A 162 -7.11 -3.96 30.51
CA TYR A 162 -6.11 -4.69 29.74
C TYR A 162 -5.55 -3.85 28.59
N THR A 163 -4.37 -4.25 28.10
CA THR A 163 -3.79 -3.83 26.84
C THR A 163 -3.63 -5.02 25.89
N LYS A 164 -3.62 -4.73 24.59
CA LYS A 164 -3.29 -5.67 23.52
C LYS A 164 -1.79 -5.80 23.27
N LEU A 165 -0.96 -5.00 23.93
CA LEU A 165 0.48 -5.21 23.96
C LEU A 165 0.84 -6.53 24.67
N THR A 166 1.96 -7.12 24.25
CA THR A 166 2.60 -8.21 24.99
C THR A 166 3.43 -7.66 26.14
N ARG A 167 3.51 -8.38 27.26
CA ARG A 167 4.34 -7.95 28.40
C ARG A 167 5.81 -7.86 27.98
N LEU A 168 6.56 -6.94 28.58
CA LEU A 168 8.02 -6.88 28.43
C LEU A 168 8.67 -7.79 29.47
N GLU A 169 9.68 -8.54 29.05
CA GLU A 169 10.57 -9.21 30.01
C GLU A 169 11.40 -8.14 30.72
N THR A 170 11.51 -8.24 32.04
CA THR A 170 12.33 -7.33 32.85
C THR A 170 13.80 -7.44 32.42
N PRO A 171 14.40 -6.35 31.91
CA PRO A 171 15.76 -6.38 31.41
C PRO A 171 16.76 -6.57 32.57
N THR A 172 17.70 -7.48 32.35
CA THR A 172 18.88 -7.71 33.22
C THR A 172 20.16 -7.35 32.48
N LYS A 173 21.26 -7.12 33.21
CA LYS A 173 22.57 -6.77 32.62
C LYS A 173 23.04 -7.76 31.53
N ALA A 174 22.71 -9.04 31.67
CA ALA A 174 23.05 -10.08 30.70
C ALA A 174 22.46 -9.87 29.30
N HIS A 175 21.38 -9.09 29.16
CA HIS A 175 20.79 -8.78 27.85
C HIS A 175 21.62 -7.78 27.04
N PHE A 176 22.49 -7.00 27.70
CA PHE A 176 23.28 -5.93 27.07
C PHE A 176 24.77 -6.25 27.01
N ASP A 177 25.27 -7.06 27.96
CA ASP A 177 26.65 -7.53 27.95
C ASP A 177 26.94 -8.42 26.73
N GLU A 178 28.11 -8.23 26.12
CA GLU A 178 28.62 -9.09 25.06
C GLU A 178 28.76 -10.55 25.54
N GLY A 179 28.39 -11.50 24.69
CA GLY A 179 28.41 -12.93 25.00
C GLY A 179 28.55 -13.79 23.75
N SER A 180 28.13 -15.05 23.82
CA SER A 180 28.25 -16.01 22.71
C SER A 180 26.97 -16.13 21.86
N GLN A 181 25.82 -15.68 22.35
CA GLN A 181 24.53 -15.85 21.66
C GLN A 181 24.35 -14.76 20.61
N THR A 182 24.12 -15.15 19.36
CA THR A 182 23.96 -14.21 18.24
C THR A 182 22.48 -13.88 18.03
N CYS A 183 22.14 -12.61 18.09
CA CYS A 183 20.79 -12.13 17.81
C CYS A 183 20.44 -12.30 16.33
N TYR A 184 19.30 -12.94 16.07
CA TYR A 184 18.86 -13.22 14.71
C TYR A 184 18.59 -11.97 13.86
N LEU A 185 18.09 -10.87 14.45
CA LEU A 185 17.72 -9.66 13.70
C LEU A 185 18.86 -8.67 13.48
N THR A 186 19.83 -8.64 14.40
CA THR A 186 20.87 -7.61 14.40
C THR A 186 22.28 -8.17 14.23
N GLY A 187 22.47 -9.48 14.37
CA GLY A 187 23.80 -10.11 14.39
C GLY A 187 24.62 -9.82 15.66
N ASN A 188 24.12 -8.97 16.56
CA ASN A 188 24.82 -8.62 17.80
C ASN A 188 24.94 -9.83 18.72
N LYS A 189 26.09 -9.98 19.37
CA LYS A 189 26.32 -11.04 20.35
C LYS A 189 25.99 -10.57 21.77
N ARG A 190 25.21 -11.36 22.50
CA ARG A 190 24.77 -11.08 23.89
C ARG A 190 24.93 -12.31 24.78
N LYS A 191 24.96 -12.11 26.10
CA LYS A 191 24.93 -13.23 27.07
C LYS A 191 23.54 -13.85 27.19
N LYS A 192 22.48 -13.04 27.05
CA LYS A 192 21.08 -13.46 27.10
C LYS A 192 20.29 -12.85 25.96
N LEU A 193 19.51 -13.68 25.26
CA LEU A 193 18.53 -13.29 24.25
C LEU A 193 17.11 -13.64 24.72
N VAL A 194 16.12 -12.97 24.14
CA VAL A 194 14.69 -13.18 24.40
C VAL A 194 14.03 -13.92 23.25
N ASP A 195 12.97 -14.68 23.56
CA ASP A 195 12.22 -15.41 22.56
C ASP A 195 11.36 -14.46 21.70
N ALA A 196 11.38 -14.68 20.38
CA ALA A 196 10.62 -13.88 19.42
C ALA A 196 9.27 -14.51 19.01
N GLN A 197 8.89 -15.66 19.61
CA GLN A 197 7.67 -16.39 19.26
C GLN A 197 6.41 -15.55 19.48
N ASN A 198 5.51 -15.56 18.48
CA ASN A 198 4.19 -14.90 18.50
C ASN A 198 4.21 -13.37 18.69
N ILE A 199 5.36 -12.72 18.52
CA ILE A 199 5.50 -11.27 18.77
C ILE A 199 5.98 -10.50 17.52
N SER A 200 6.29 -11.20 16.43
CA SER A 200 6.50 -10.57 15.13
C SER A 200 6.02 -11.42 13.95
N PRO A 201 5.43 -10.79 12.91
CA PRO A 201 4.97 -11.49 11.71
C PRO A 201 6.06 -12.28 11.00
N PHE A 202 7.33 -11.95 11.27
CA PHE A 202 8.51 -12.57 10.67
C PHE A 202 8.98 -13.82 11.41
N PHE A 203 8.41 -14.12 12.57
CA PHE A 203 8.70 -15.31 13.35
C PHE A 203 7.51 -16.28 13.44
N SER A 204 6.28 -15.76 13.38
CA SER A 204 5.07 -16.57 13.26
C SER A 204 4.63 -16.67 11.80
N GLY A 205 4.89 -17.82 11.16
CA GLY A 205 4.31 -18.14 9.84
C GLY A 205 5.18 -17.82 8.62
N LEU A 206 6.23 -17.02 8.77
CA LEU A 206 7.33 -16.98 7.80
C LEU A 206 8.31 -18.12 8.09
N THR A 207 7.97 -19.32 7.61
CA THR A 207 8.98 -20.25 7.12
C THR A 207 9.72 -19.55 5.97
N ASN A 208 10.64 -18.63 6.29
CA ASN A 208 11.60 -18.15 5.31
C ASN A 208 12.37 -19.37 4.82
N PHE A 209 12.08 -19.82 3.60
CA PHE A 209 12.98 -20.39 2.58
C PHE A 209 14.04 -21.43 3.01
N ASN A 210 13.95 -21.97 4.21
CA ASN A 210 14.80 -23.00 4.76
C ASN A 210 13.96 -23.88 5.69
N SER A 211 13.54 -25.03 5.16
CA SER A 211 12.65 -26.00 5.81
C SER A 211 13.30 -26.78 6.97
N LEU A 212 14.50 -26.37 7.41
CA LEU A 212 15.34 -27.10 8.36
C LEU A 212 15.40 -26.50 9.78
N LEU A 213 14.66 -25.42 10.08
CA LEU A 213 14.76 -24.72 11.38
C LEU A 213 13.43 -24.74 12.15
N SER A 214 13.51 -25.03 13.45
CA SER A 214 12.36 -25.06 14.36
C SER A 214 12.01 -23.65 14.85
N THR A 215 10.77 -23.46 15.29
CA THR A 215 10.25 -22.18 15.83
C THR A 215 10.94 -21.73 17.12
N ASN A 216 11.70 -22.60 17.81
CA ASN A 216 12.44 -22.30 19.03
C ASN A 216 13.86 -21.72 18.75
N ASP A 217 14.31 -21.70 17.50
CA ASP A 217 15.71 -21.39 17.15
C ASP A 217 15.99 -19.89 16.94
N LYS A 218 14.98 -19.01 17.05
CA LYS A 218 15.10 -17.59 16.72
C LYS A 218 14.93 -16.70 17.95
N LYS A 219 16.01 -16.55 18.71
CA LYS A 219 16.11 -15.57 19.80
C LYS A 219 16.68 -14.25 19.30
N ILE A 220 16.24 -13.15 19.90
CA ILE A 220 16.64 -11.79 19.52
C ILE A 220 17.11 -11.00 20.73
N CYS A 221 17.82 -9.89 20.49
CA CYS A 221 18.18 -8.95 21.55
C CYS A 221 16.92 -8.34 22.16
N TRP A 222 16.97 -8.00 23.44
CA TRP A 222 15.87 -7.32 24.13
C TRP A 222 15.55 -5.97 23.45
N GLU A 223 16.58 -5.22 23.07
CA GLU A 223 16.48 -3.95 22.35
C GLU A 223 15.75 -4.11 21.01
N ALA A 224 16.06 -5.19 20.28
CA ALA A 224 15.44 -5.47 18.99
C ALA A 224 13.96 -5.82 19.14
N LEU A 225 13.61 -6.63 20.16
CA LEU A 225 12.22 -6.92 20.49
C LEU A 225 11.47 -5.64 20.86
N TYR A 226 12.05 -4.82 21.74
CA TYR A 226 11.48 -3.55 22.19
C TYR A 226 11.19 -2.63 21.00
N LEU A 227 12.19 -2.34 20.16
CA LEU A 227 12.05 -1.47 18.99
C LEU A 227 11.07 -2.03 17.94
N SER A 228 11.07 -3.34 17.70
CA SER A 228 10.15 -3.94 16.72
C SER A 228 8.68 -3.64 17.02
N ARG A 229 8.32 -3.53 18.32
CA ARG A 229 6.96 -3.18 18.75
C ARG A 229 6.63 -1.70 18.53
N PHE A 230 7.61 -0.82 18.60
CA PHE A 230 7.42 0.60 18.25
C PHE A 230 7.26 0.85 16.75
N SER A 231 7.64 -0.09 15.87
CA SER A 231 7.52 0.12 14.43
C SER A 231 6.08 0.32 13.96
N ALA A 232 5.08 -0.20 14.69
CA ALA A 232 3.68 0.02 14.39
C ALA A 232 3.30 1.52 14.36
N VAL A 233 3.99 2.36 15.14
CA VAL A 233 3.76 3.81 15.24
C VAL A 233 3.91 4.51 13.90
N THR A 234 4.79 4.02 13.03
CA THR A 234 5.12 4.67 11.75
C THR A 234 4.62 3.89 10.53
N SER A 235 3.97 2.76 10.75
CA SER A 235 3.46 1.91 9.67
C SER A 235 2.26 2.55 8.98
N LEU A 236 2.17 2.39 7.66
CA LEU A 236 0.97 2.68 6.88
C LEU A 236 0.30 1.36 6.52
N TYR A 237 -1.02 1.29 6.52
CA TYR A 237 -1.70 0.05 6.22
C TYR A 237 -3.08 0.25 5.59
N GLN A 238 -3.52 -0.79 4.88
CA GLN A 238 -4.85 -0.89 4.30
C GLN A 238 -5.31 -2.35 4.25
N TYR A 239 -6.55 -2.57 4.70
CA TYR A 239 -7.33 -3.77 4.41
C TYR A 239 -8.07 -3.56 3.08
N PRO A 240 -7.93 -4.45 2.09
CA PRO A 240 -8.59 -4.30 0.79
C PRO A 240 -10.12 -4.32 0.87
N ASN A 241 -10.68 -4.96 1.89
CA ASN A 241 -12.11 -5.05 2.11
C ASN A 241 -12.46 -5.12 3.60
N LYS A 242 -13.77 -5.03 3.91
CA LYS A 242 -14.29 -5.10 5.29
C LYS A 242 -14.18 -6.47 5.94
N LEU A 243 -14.02 -7.55 5.16
CA LEU A 243 -13.82 -8.89 5.69
C LEU A 243 -12.43 -9.06 6.31
N ARG A 244 -11.49 -8.16 5.98
CA ARG A 244 -10.10 -8.16 6.48
C ARG A 244 -9.40 -9.50 6.23
N ASP A 245 -9.68 -10.11 5.09
CA ASP A 245 -9.04 -11.35 4.62
C ASP A 245 -7.60 -11.13 4.12
N ALA A 246 -7.24 -9.89 3.81
CA ALA A 246 -5.90 -9.46 3.45
C ALA A 246 -5.54 -8.14 4.13
N LEU A 247 -4.25 -7.93 4.33
CA LEU A 247 -3.68 -6.73 4.93
C LEU A 247 -2.42 -6.34 4.17
N ASN A 248 -2.39 -5.11 3.66
CA ASN A 248 -1.20 -4.49 3.12
C ASN A 248 -0.60 -3.56 4.18
N VAL A 249 0.69 -3.70 4.47
CA VAL A 249 1.46 -2.85 5.38
C VAL A 249 2.66 -2.27 4.65
N TYR A 250 2.94 -1.00 4.91
CA TYR A 250 4.03 -0.27 4.29
C TYR A 250 4.89 0.43 5.33
N PHE A 251 6.19 0.44 5.07
CA PHE A 251 7.17 1.19 5.85
C PHE A 251 8.04 2.05 4.94
N VAL A 252 8.39 3.23 5.43
CA VAL A 252 9.36 4.09 4.77
C VAL A 252 10.74 3.71 5.29
N PHE A 253 11.74 3.72 4.41
CA PHE A 253 13.15 3.62 4.82
C PHE A 253 13.98 4.71 4.15
N SER A 254 15.07 5.07 4.83
CA SER A 254 16.04 6.06 4.39
C SER A 254 17.44 5.61 4.77
N ASN A 255 18.46 6.40 4.41
CA ASN A 255 19.87 6.08 4.63
C ASN A 255 20.40 6.41 6.04
N ASN A 256 19.64 7.16 6.84
CA ASN A 256 19.95 7.48 8.23
C ASN A 256 18.66 7.86 9.00
N LEU A 257 18.74 7.93 10.33
CA LEU A 257 17.58 8.17 11.18
C LEU A 257 17.02 9.60 11.09
N LEU A 258 17.87 10.61 10.91
CA LEU A 258 17.42 12.00 10.76
C LEU A 258 16.60 12.20 9.48
N ASN A 259 17.02 11.60 8.37
CA ASN A 259 16.28 11.61 7.13
C ASN A 259 14.99 10.81 7.23
N LEU A 260 15.03 9.66 7.92
CA LEU A 260 13.85 8.84 8.18
C LEU A 260 12.81 9.60 9.01
N ASP A 261 13.22 10.24 10.12
CA ASP A 261 12.34 11.09 10.94
C ASP A 261 11.78 12.26 10.13
N PHE A 262 12.60 12.95 9.34
CA PHE A 262 12.13 14.02 8.47
C PHE A 262 11.03 13.53 7.51
N LEU A 263 11.23 12.39 6.86
CA LEU A 263 10.25 11.83 5.92
C LEU A 263 8.96 11.42 6.65
N ILE A 264 9.08 10.71 7.76
CA ILE A 264 7.92 10.25 8.52
C ILE A 264 7.21 11.46 9.16
N SER A 265 7.87 12.14 10.09
CA SER A 265 7.28 13.14 10.97
C SER A 265 6.89 14.43 10.26
N GLN A 266 7.68 14.89 9.27
CA GLN A 266 7.41 16.18 8.61
C GLN A 266 6.66 16.04 7.28
N ARG A 267 6.62 14.85 6.66
CA ARG A 267 6.03 14.66 5.32
C ARG A 267 4.86 13.69 5.29
N PHE A 268 5.00 12.52 5.90
CA PHE A 268 4.05 11.43 5.68
C PHE A 268 3.04 11.27 6.81
N MET A 269 3.33 11.77 8.02
CA MET A 269 2.38 11.76 9.14
C MET A 269 1.09 12.54 8.85
N SER A 270 1.12 13.53 7.96
CA SER A 270 -0.09 14.26 7.53
C SER A 270 -1.09 13.39 6.76
N LEU A 271 -0.64 12.25 6.22
CA LEU A 271 -1.53 11.26 5.59
C LEU A 271 -2.24 10.41 6.64
N ILE A 272 -1.66 10.26 7.83
CA ILE A 272 -2.24 9.40 8.85
C ILE A 272 -3.51 10.07 9.38
N LYS A 273 -4.63 9.35 9.26
CA LYS A 273 -5.92 9.78 9.76
C LYS A 273 -5.88 9.98 11.27
N ASP A 274 -6.63 10.95 11.75
CA ASP A 274 -6.87 11.14 13.17
C ASP A 274 -7.64 9.94 13.77
N GLN A 275 -7.61 9.83 15.11
CA GLN A 275 -8.21 8.68 15.79
C GLN A 275 -9.72 8.55 15.58
N ASP A 276 -10.46 9.66 15.50
CA ASP A 276 -11.91 9.60 15.33
C ASP A 276 -12.26 9.11 13.91
N SER A 277 -11.55 9.61 12.91
CA SER A 277 -11.62 9.10 11.54
C SER A 277 -11.30 7.61 11.45
N LEU A 278 -10.31 7.12 12.20
CA LEU A 278 -9.98 5.69 12.25
C LEU A 278 -11.11 4.85 12.88
N LYS A 279 -11.68 5.33 13.99
CA LYS A 279 -12.80 4.65 14.68
C LYS A 279 -14.04 4.53 13.80
N ILE A 280 -14.41 5.63 13.13
CA ILE A 280 -15.58 5.70 12.23
C ILE A 280 -15.37 4.78 11.02
N ASN A 281 -14.17 4.76 10.45
CA ASN A 281 -13.83 3.94 9.30
C ASN A 281 -13.41 2.50 9.67
N GLU A 282 -13.64 2.08 10.91
CA GLU A 282 -13.35 0.74 11.42
C GLU A 282 -11.89 0.31 11.16
N TYR A 283 -10.95 1.26 11.20
CA TYR A 283 -9.52 1.05 10.95
C TYR A 283 -9.24 0.30 9.63
N LEU A 284 -10.03 0.52 8.57
CA LEU A 284 -9.79 -0.14 7.28
C LEU A 284 -8.50 0.33 6.59
N ALA A 285 -8.12 1.58 6.79
CA ALA A 285 -6.84 2.12 6.35
C ALA A 285 -6.48 3.31 7.22
N ASN A 286 -5.19 3.46 7.55
CA ASN A 286 -4.72 4.61 8.31
C ASN A 286 -4.24 5.78 7.45
N PHE A 287 -4.06 5.58 6.14
CA PHE A 287 -3.88 6.65 5.17
C PHE A 287 -5.18 6.84 4.38
N PRO A 288 -5.31 7.94 3.62
CA PRO A 288 -6.56 8.26 2.94
C PRO A 288 -6.86 7.22 1.88
N ARG A 289 -8.14 6.82 1.76
CA ARG A 289 -8.60 6.04 0.60
C ARG A 289 -9.01 7.02 -0.50
N SER A 290 -8.95 6.56 -1.74
CA SER A 290 -9.15 7.42 -2.93
C SER A 290 -10.42 8.28 -2.91
N GLU A 291 -11.49 7.86 -2.23
CA GLU A 291 -12.77 8.59 -2.16
C GLU A 291 -12.90 9.52 -0.95
N GLU A 292 -12.02 9.38 0.05
CA GLU A 292 -12.11 10.09 1.33
C GLU A 292 -11.43 11.47 1.30
N ASP A 293 -10.59 11.73 0.30
CA ASP A 293 -9.74 12.91 0.24
C ASP A 293 -10.08 13.88 -0.89
N LYS A 294 -9.57 15.10 -0.73
CA LYS A 294 -9.58 16.23 -1.67
C LYS A 294 -9.48 15.77 -3.13
N LYS A 295 -10.18 16.48 -4.03
CA LYS A 295 -10.24 16.19 -5.48
C LYS A 295 -8.88 15.84 -6.11
N ASP A 296 -7.77 16.35 -5.57
CA ASP A 296 -6.41 16.20 -6.09
C ASP A 296 -5.76 14.82 -5.85
N ILE A 297 -6.28 14.01 -4.92
CA ILE A 297 -5.78 12.65 -4.61
C ILE A 297 -6.72 11.57 -5.17
N TYR A 298 -7.94 11.95 -5.56
CA TYR A 298 -8.97 11.05 -6.06
C TYR A 298 -8.56 10.35 -7.37
N LEU A 299 -8.42 9.02 -7.33
CA LEU A 299 -8.18 8.16 -8.49
C LEU A 299 -9.35 7.19 -8.79
N GLY A 300 -10.39 7.16 -7.96
CA GLY A 300 -11.47 6.17 -7.98
C GLY A 300 -12.23 6.05 -6.66
N LYS A 301 -13.16 5.09 -6.59
CA LYS A 301 -13.90 4.78 -5.34
C LYS A 301 -12.98 4.12 -4.31
N SER A 302 -13.30 4.25 -3.02
CA SER A 302 -12.48 3.73 -1.92
C SER A 302 -12.26 2.21 -2.01
N ASN A 303 -13.29 1.46 -2.35
CA ASN A 303 -13.20 0.00 -2.52
C ASN A 303 -12.52 -0.40 -3.85
N ASP A 304 -12.22 0.55 -4.74
CA ASP A 304 -11.73 0.29 -6.10
C ASP A 304 -10.33 -0.31 -6.14
N PHE A 305 -9.51 -0.12 -5.10
CA PHE A 305 -8.11 -0.54 -5.03
C PHE A 305 -7.95 -1.75 -4.10
N VAL A 306 -7.85 -2.94 -4.69
CA VAL A 306 -7.81 -4.22 -3.95
C VAL A 306 -6.53 -5.02 -4.23
N GLY A 307 -5.95 -4.82 -5.42
CA GLY A 307 -4.68 -5.43 -5.81
C GLY A 307 -3.48 -4.89 -5.04
N VAL A 308 -2.39 -5.65 -5.01
CA VAL A 308 -1.16 -5.29 -4.29
C VAL A 308 -0.53 -4.04 -4.91
N ASN A 309 -0.34 -4.09 -6.22
CA ASN A 309 0.28 -3.03 -6.99
C ASN A 309 -0.67 -1.83 -7.12
N GLU A 310 -1.97 -2.04 -7.22
CA GLU A 310 -2.98 -0.98 -7.15
C GLU A 310 -2.89 -0.17 -5.86
N THR A 311 -2.93 -0.85 -4.70
CA THR A 311 -2.85 -0.17 -3.40
C THR A 311 -1.48 0.50 -3.22
N LEU A 312 -0.39 -0.18 -3.60
CA LEU A 312 0.95 0.39 -3.53
C LEU A 312 1.11 1.61 -4.44
N PHE A 313 0.60 1.56 -5.68
CA PHE A 313 0.62 2.69 -6.61
C PHE A 313 -0.15 3.87 -6.02
N PHE A 314 -1.33 3.62 -5.47
CA PHE A 314 -2.15 4.64 -4.86
C PHE A 314 -1.45 5.28 -3.65
N LEU A 315 -0.81 4.49 -2.79
CA LEU A 315 0.02 5.03 -1.70
C LEU A 315 1.16 5.90 -2.24
N ILE A 316 1.89 5.45 -3.26
CA ILE A 316 2.97 6.24 -3.89
C ILE A 316 2.41 7.56 -4.45
N HIS A 317 1.23 7.53 -5.06
CA HIS A 317 0.55 8.72 -5.55
C HIS A 317 0.18 9.68 -4.40
N CYS A 318 -0.34 9.19 -3.28
CA CYS A 318 -0.61 10.01 -2.09
C CYS A 318 0.66 10.68 -1.55
N LEU A 319 1.74 9.90 -1.39
CA LEU A 319 3.03 10.40 -0.91
C LEU A 319 3.61 11.44 -1.86
N TYR A 320 3.50 11.21 -3.17
CA TYR A 320 3.87 12.17 -4.22
C TYR A 320 3.09 13.49 -4.08
N LYS A 321 1.77 13.43 -3.93
CA LYS A 321 0.93 14.63 -3.78
C LYS A 321 1.24 15.41 -2.51
N GLU A 322 1.56 14.74 -1.40
CA GLU A 322 1.98 15.43 -0.17
C GLU A 322 3.33 16.15 -0.33
N VAL A 323 4.28 15.57 -1.05
CA VAL A 323 5.54 16.27 -1.39
C VAL A 323 5.23 17.58 -2.13
N LEU A 324 4.33 17.54 -3.12
CA LEU A 324 3.93 18.73 -3.87
C LEU A 324 3.11 19.73 -3.07
N ARG A 325 2.24 19.28 -2.16
CA ARG A 325 1.34 20.16 -1.38
C ARG A 325 2.10 21.26 -0.63
N THR A 326 3.30 20.94 -0.14
CA THR A 326 4.13 21.89 0.59
C THR A 326 4.87 22.91 -0.29
N LYS A 327 4.98 22.64 -1.60
CA LYS A 327 5.57 23.53 -2.61
C LYS A 327 4.82 23.38 -3.94
N PRO A 328 3.63 23.99 -4.09
CA PRO A 328 2.78 23.80 -5.27
C PRO A 328 3.44 24.23 -6.60
N GLN A 329 4.38 25.17 -6.51
CA GLN A 329 5.13 25.72 -7.64
C GLN A 329 6.60 25.25 -7.65
N ILE A 330 6.86 24.03 -7.17
CA ILE A 330 8.18 23.42 -7.27
C ILE A 330 8.50 23.09 -8.73
N ASN A 331 9.65 23.51 -9.21
CA ASN A 331 10.14 23.11 -10.54
C ASN A 331 10.78 21.71 -10.48
N GLN A 332 11.07 21.10 -11.64
CA GLN A 332 11.58 19.73 -11.68
C GLN A 332 12.94 19.56 -10.98
N SER A 333 13.85 20.55 -11.08
CA SER A 333 15.16 20.47 -10.46
C SER A 333 15.09 20.58 -8.93
N GLU A 334 14.19 21.41 -8.41
CA GLU A 334 13.92 21.54 -6.99
C GLU A 334 13.19 20.33 -6.42
N PHE A 335 12.27 19.73 -7.18
CA PHE A 335 11.61 18.47 -6.82
C PHE A 335 12.64 17.34 -6.73
N ARG A 336 13.49 17.21 -7.75
CA ARG A 336 14.62 16.27 -7.75
C ARG A 336 15.52 16.49 -6.55
N ARG A 337 15.86 17.74 -6.21
CA ARG A 337 16.70 18.04 -5.04
C ARG A 337 16.03 17.63 -3.73
N THR A 338 14.72 17.84 -3.62
CA THR A 338 13.94 17.49 -2.42
C THR A 338 13.95 15.99 -2.14
N ILE A 339 13.88 15.17 -3.19
CA ILE A 339 13.84 13.71 -3.09
C ILE A 339 15.26 13.10 -3.11
N ARG A 340 16.19 13.64 -3.91
CA ARG A 340 17.55 13.11 -4.06
C ARG A 340 18.41 13.34 -2.81
N ASN A 341 18.22 14.46 -2.11
CA ASN A 341 19.00 14.77 -0.91
C ASN A 341 18.62 13.92 0.30
N LYS A 342 17.49 13.21 0.23
CA LYS A 342 17.01 12.30 1.27
C LYS A 342 16.53 11.00 0.62
N PRO A 343 17.42 10.02 0.38
CA PRO A 343 17.06 8.75 -0.21
C PRO A 343 15.85 8.17 0.51
N VAL A 344 14.83 7.79 -0.25
CA VAL A 344 13.57 7.28 0.27
C VAL A 344 13.19 6.04 -0.51
N GLY A 345 12.80 5.00 0.20
CA GLY A 345 12.17 3.83 -0.37
C GLY A 345 11.00 3.37 0.48
N LEU A 346 10.24 2.43 -0.06
CA LEU A 346 9.13 1.80 0.65
C LEU A 346 9.38 0.30 0.76
N VAL A 347 9.00 -0.27 1.90
CA VAL A 347 8.79 -1.71 2.04
C VAL A 347 7.30 -1.96 1.95
N SER A 348 6.92 -2.96 1.16
CA SER A 348 5.54 -3.44 1.03
C SER A 348 5.44 -4.86 1.57
N ILE A 349 4.43 -5.10 2.41
CA ILE A 349 4.15 -6.38 3.03
C ILE A 349 2.70 -6.71 2.78
N ARG A 350 2.43 -7.88 2.22
CA ARG A 350 1.05 -8.41 2.14
C ARG A 350 0.92 -9.63 3.03
N ALA A 351 -0.07 -9.59 3.91
CA ALA A 351 -0.51 -10.69 4.73
C ALA A 351 -1.93 -11.11 4.34
N GLU A 352 -2.24 -12.40 4.53
CA GLU A 352 -3.56 -12.96 4.26
C GLU A 352 -4.02 -13.82 5.44
N ALA A 353 -5.35 -13.87 5.62
CA ALA A 353 -5.98 -14.65 6.66
C ALA A 353 -5.83 -16.15 6.37
N PHE A 354 -5.36 -16.89 7.36
CA PHE A 354 -5.23 -18.33 7.33
C PHE A 354 -5.48 -18.90 8.73
N ALA A 355 -6.47 -19.80 8.86
CA ALA A 355 -6.83 -20.46 10.12
C ALA A 355 -6.96 -19.48 11.31
N SER A 356 -7.72 -18.39 11.11
CA SER A 356 -7.94 -17.32 12.10
C SER A 356 -6.71 -16.50 12.48
N THR A 357 -5.62 -16.59 11.70
CA THR A 357 -4.40 -15.80 11.88
C THR A 357 -4.06 -15.01 10.63
N MET A 358 -3.46 -13.83 10.76
CA MET A 358 -2.94 -13.07 9.62
C MET A 358 -1.47 -13.43 9.38
N ARG A 359 -1.14 -13.92 8.18
CA ARG A 359 0.21 -14.41 7.85
C ARG A 359 0.82 -13.66 6.66
N PRO A 360 2.04 -13.11 6.77
CA PRO A 360 2.74 -12.53 5.63
C PRO A 360 2.96 -13.57 4.53
N LYS A 361 2.63 -13.19 3.29
CA LYS A 361 2.87 -13.98 2.07
C LYS A 361 3.83 -13.30 1.11
N GLN A 362 3.91 -11.98 1.13
CA GLN A 362 4.77 -11.21 0.23
C GLN A 362 5.49 -10.12 1.00
N PHE A 363 6.73 -9.86 0.59
CA PHE A 363 7.61 -8.84 1.13
C PHE A 363 8.48 -8.30 0.00
N GLU A 364 8.39 -6.99 -0.29
CA GLU A 364 9.11 -6.35 -1.39
C GLU A 364 9.69 -5.00 -0.98
N TYR A 365 10.93 -4.73 -1.39
CA TYR A 365 11.53 -3.40 -1.33
C TYR A 365 11.26 -2.64 -2.63
N VAL A 366 10.61 -1.48 -2.52
CA VAL A 366 10.39 -0.52 -3.60
C VAL A 366 11.53 0.50 -3.55
N THR A 367 12.63 0.18 -4.22
CA THR A 367 13.84 1.02 -4.26
C THR A 367 13.76 2.13 -5.31
N HIS A 368 12.88 2.01 -6.30
CA HIS A 368 12.68 3.01 -7.37
C HIS A 368 11.74 4.17 -6.97
N PHE A 369 11.41 4.33 -5.69
CA PHE A 369 10.42 5.31 -5.24
C PHE A 369 10.72 6.75 -5.74
N SER A 370 11.98 7.20 -5.64
CA SER A 370 12.39 8.51 -6.15
C SER A 370 12.16 8.67 -7.65
N PHE A 371 12.44 7.62 -8.42
CA PHE A 371 12.21 7.63 -9.86
C PHE A 371 10.70 7.64 -10.18
N VAL A 372 9.91 6.80 -9.51
CA VAL A 372 8.47 6.71 -9.75
C VAL A 372 7.77 8.02 -9.40
N THR A 373 8.11 8.64 -8.28
CA THR A 373 7.53 9.95 -7.91
C THR A 373 7.91 11.06 -8.89
N GLU A 374 9.14 11.05 -9.43
CA GLU A 374 9.52 11.96 -10.51
C GLU A 374 8.78 11.67 -11.82
N LEU A 375 8.60 10.39 -12.15
CA LEU A 375 7.82 9.97 -13.30
C LEU A 375 6.36 10.47 -13.19
N LEU A 376 5.73 10.31 -12.03
CA LEU A 376 4.37 10.84 -11.78
C LEU A 376 4.31 12.35 -12.02
N TYR A 377 5.27 13.10 -11.48
CA TYR A 377 5.39 14.55 -11.68
C TYR A 377 5.52 14.93 -13.16
N HIS A 378 6.42 14.26 -13.88
CA HIS A 378 6.68 14.57 -15.28
C HIS A 378 5.47 14.26 -16.17
N LEU A 379 4.81 13.12 -15.93
CA LEU A 379 3.61 12.73 -16.67
C LEU A 379 2.44 13.68 -16.41
N GLU A 380 2.20 14.11 -15.16
CA GLU A 380 1.16 15.10 -14.86
C GLU A 380 1.45 16.45 -15.52
N LYS A 381 2.70 16.92 -15.51
CA LYS A 381 3.09 18.15 -16.23
C LYS A 381 2.94 18.00 -17.75
N GLY A 382 3.07 16.78 -18.27
CA GLY A 382 2.77 16.42 -19.65
C GLY A 382 1.27 16.32 -19.97
N GLY A 383 0.38 16.55 -19.00
CA GLY A 383 -1.08 16.53 -19.20
C GLY A 383 -1.75 15.20 -18.84
N VAL A 384 -1.02 14.21 -18.35
CA VAL A 384 -1.60 12.91 -17.95
C VAL A 384 -2.48 13.09 -16.71
N ASN A 385 -3.75 12.70 -16.82
CA ASN A 385 -4.67 12.65 -15.70
C ASN A 385 -4.74 11.24 -15.10
N TRP A 386 -4.09 11.02 -13.96
CA TRP A 386 -4.02 9.69 -13.34
C TRP A 386 -5.37 9.07 -13.00
N ARG A 387 -6.38 9.87 -12.65
CA ARG A 387 -7.73 9.35 -12.40
C ARG A 387 -8.27 8.70 -13.67
N ASP A 388 -8.17 9.40 -14.79
CA ASP A 388 -8.69 8.93 -16.06
C ASP A 388 -7.92 7.71 -16.58
N ILE A 389 -6.59 7.67 -16.37
CA ILE A 389 -5.77 6.49 -16.68
C ILE A 389 -6.18 5.29 -15.82
N VAL A 390 -6.15 5.43 -14.49
CA VAL A 390 -6.44 4.33 -13.55
C VAL A 390 -7.88 3.81 -13.71
N GLN A 391 -8.85 4.68 -14.01
CA GLN A 391 -10.22 4.22 -14.29
C GLN A 391 -10.34 3.52 -15.64
N SER A 392 -9.60 3.98 -16.67
CA SER A 392 -9.65 3.40 -18.01
C SER A 392 -9.00 2.01 -18.10
N LEU A 393 -8.00 1.71 -17.26
CA LEU A 393 -7.29 0.42 -17.26
C LEU A 393 -8.12 -0.77 -16.74
N LYS A 394 -9.36 -0.53 -16.29
CA LYS A 394 -10.29 -1.60 -15.89
C LYS A 394 -10.92 -2.23 -17.13
N ILE A 395 -10.88 -3.54 -17.28
CA ILE A 395 -11.48 -4.25 -18.42
C ILE A 395 -11.95 -5.62 -17.98
N LEU A 396 -13.20 -5.96 -18.31
CA LEU A 396 -13.75 -7.27 -18.06
C LEU A 396 -14.11 -7.91 -19.40
N LYS A 397 -13.60 -9.12 -19.62
CA LYS A 397 -14.00 -9.93 -20.78
C LYS A 397 -15.52 -10.18 -20.71
N PRO A 398 -16.30 -9.95 -21.79
CA PRO A 398 -17.75 -10.10 -21.75
C PRO A 398 -18.24 -11.46 -21.25
N SER A 399 -17.52 -12.54 -21.56
CA SER A 399 -17.84 -13.90 -21.08
C SER A 399 -17.75 -14.08 -19.57
N LEU A 400 -17.12 -13.15 -18.84
CA LEU A 400 -16.91 -13.20 -17.40
C LEU A 400 -17.86 -12.28 -16.62
N GLY A 401 -18.84 -11.64 -17.28
CA GLY A 401 -19.77 -10.71 -16.64
C GLY A 401 -20.58 -11.28 -15.46
N GLN A 402 -20.85 -12.59 -15.50
CA GLN A 402 -21.58 -13.34 -14.46
C GLN A 402 -20.66 -14.07 -13.45
N ASN A 403 -19.34 -13.88 -13.55
CA ASN A 403 -18.41 -14.51 -12.62
C ASN A 403 -18.53 -13.90 -11.22
N LYS A 404 -18.50 -14.73 -10.16
CA LYS A 404 -18.53 -14.28 -8.77
C LYS A 404 -17.39 -13.31 -8.45
N ASN A 405 -16.22 -13.49 -9.07
CA ASN A 405 -15.02 -12.68 -8.88
C ASN A 405 -14.85 -11.62 -9.98
N ARG A 406 -15.92 -11.26 -10.70
CA ARG A 406 -15.87 -10.25 -11.78
C ARG A 406 -15.17 -8.95 -11.38
N TYR A 407 -15.32 -8.57 -10.11
CA TYR A 407 -14.73 -7.36 -9.55
C TYR A 407 -13.20 -7.36 -9.59
N GLU A 408 -12.59 -8.47 -9.19
CA GLU A 408 -11.14 -8.67 -9.22
C GLU A 408 -10.65 -8.85 -10.66
N LEU A 409 -11.39 -9.64 -11.45
CA LEU A 409 -11.06 -9.91 -12.86
C LEU A 409 -11.00 -8.63 -13.69
N GLU A 410 -11.93 -7.70 -13.48
CA GLU A 410 -11.96 -6.40 -14.16
C GLU A 410 -10.68 -5.57 -13.91
N ARG A 411 -9.96 -5.84 -12.82
CA ARG A 411 -8.79 -5.05 -12.36
C ARG A 411 -7.45 -5.69 -12.67
N GLN A 412 -7.42 -6.93 -13.15
CA GLN A 412 -6.17 -7.66 -13.38
C GLN A 412 -5.21 -6.92 -14.31
N PHE A 413 -5.73 -6.30 -15.38
CA PHE A 413 -4.90 -5.52 -16.29
C PHE A 413 -4.30 -4.29 -15.62
N ARG A 414 -5.12 -3.56 -14.85
CA ARG A 414 -4.67 -2.38 -14.09
C ARG A 414 -3.61 -2.75 -13.06
N GLU A 415 -3.82 -3.81 -12.29
CA GLU A 415 -2.85 -4.35 -11.34
C GLU A 415 -1.51 -4.66 -12.03
N LEU A 416 -1.55 -5.30 -13.20
CA LEU A 416 -0.36 -5.62 -13.98
C LEU A 416 0.38 -4.37 -14.49
N VAL A 417 -0.33 -3.42 -15.09
CA VAL A 417 0.26 -2.20 -15.66
C VAL A 417 0.84 -1.33 -14.54
N LEU A 418 0.11 -1.10 -13.46
CA LEU A 418 0.60 -0.31 -12.32
C LEU A 418 1.83 -0.97 -11.67
N GLY A 419 1.85 -2.30 -11.57
CA GLY A 419 3.02 -3.04 -11.10
C GLY A 419 4.26 -2.84 -11.99
N LYS A 420 4.08 -2.81 -13.31
CA LYS A 420 5.16 -2.49 -14.26
C LYS A 420 5.63 -1.04 -14.16
N VAL A 421 4.70 -0.09 -13.98
CA VAL A 421 5.00 1.34 -13.78
C VAL A 421 5.83 1.57 -12.51
N ILE A 422 5.44 0.97 -11.38
CA ILE A 422 6.21 1.05 -10.12
C ILE A 422 7.63 0.50 -10.30
N LYS A 423 7.80 -0.51 -11.15
CA LYS A 423 9.08 -1.18 -11.42
C LYS A 423 9.83 -0.58 -12.61
N ALA A 424 9.36 0.55 -13.16
CA ALA A 424 9.96 1.22 -14.32
C ALA A 424 10.16 0.28 -15.54
N LYS A 425 9.19 -0.61 -15.78
CA LYS A 425 9.22 -1.57 -16.90
C LYS A 425 8.31 -1.11 -18.03
N SER A 426 8.70 -1.39 -19.27
CA SER A 426 7.84 -1.11 -20.43
C SER A 426 6.47 -1.80 -20.29
N ILE A 427 5.43 -1.07 -20.67
CA ILE A 427 4.02 -1.48 -20.71
C ILE A 427 3.51 -1.56 -22.15
N LEU A 428 4.34 -1.23 -23.15
CA LEU A 428 3.93 -1.06 -24.55
C LEU A 428 3.23 -2.31 -25.12
N VAL A 429 3.79 -3.50 -24.89
CA VAL A 429 3.20 -4.77 -25.33
C VAL A 429 1.84 -5.02 -24.67
N ASP A 430 1.74 -4.74 -23.36
CA ASP A 430 0.50 -4.96 -22.61
C ASP A 430 -0.60 -4.00 -23.07
N MET A 431 -0.21 -2.75 -23.33
CA MET A 431 -1.12 -1.71 -23.83
C MET A 431 -1.57 -1.98 -25.26
N GLU A 432 -0.69 -2.46 -26.14
CA GLU A 432 -1.07 -2.97 -27.47
C GLU A 432 -2.14 -4.07 -27.35
N GLY A 433 -1.91 -5.07 -26.48
CA GLY A 433 -2.88 -6.13 -26.20
C GLY A 433 -4.20 -5.60 -25.64
N PHE A 434 -4.15 -4.63 -24.73
CA PHE A 434 -5.33 -4.03 -24.13
C PHE A 434 -6.20 -3.24 -25.13
N PHE A 435 -5.57 -2.47 -26.02
CA PHE A 435 -6.30 -1.78 -27.08
C PHE A 435 -6.97 -2.77 -28.04
N ASP A 436 -6.32 -3.89 -28.34
CA ASP A 436 -6.87 -4.97 -29.19
C ASP A 436 -8.01 -5.72 -28.49
N ASP A 437 -7.88 -6.01 -27.19
CA ASP A 437 -8.94 -6.61 -26.38
C ASP A 437 -10.17 -5.68 -26.30
N CYS A 438 -9.96 -4.38 -26.05
CA CYS A 438 -11.03 -3.38 -26.09
C CYS A 438 -11.75 -3.38 -27.43
N TYR A 439 -10.98 -3.38 -28.53
CA TYR A 439 -11.52 -3.40 -29.89
C TYR A 439 -12.35 -4.66 -30.15
N GLY A 440 -11.81 -5.84 -29.81
CA GLY A 440 -12.53 -7.11 -29.95
C GLY A 440 -13.85 -7.11 -29.18
N TYR A 441 -13.83 -6.68 -27.93
CA TYR A 441 -15.03 -6.64 -27.09
C TYR A 441 -16.03 -5.57 -27.55
N LEU A 442 -15.57 -4.42 -28.04
CA LEU A 442 -16.46 -3.40 -28.62
C LEU A 442 -17.15 -3.93 -29.87
N LEU A 443 -16.44 -4.63 -30.75
CA LEU A 443 -17.04 -5.25 -31.94
C LEU A 443 -18.09 -6.32 -31.59
N ASP A 444 -17.87 -7.07 -30.52
CA ASP A 444 -18.84 -8.04 -30.00
C ASP A 444 -20.05 -7.33 -29.38
N SER A 445 -19.84 -6.21 -28.67
CA SER A 445 -20.89 -5.40 -28.05
C SER A 445 -21.81 -4.70 -29.06
N LEU A 446 -21.35 -4.47 -30.30
CA LEU A 446 -22.23 -3.99 -31.38
C LEU A 446 -23.40 -4.92 -31.63
N ASN A 447 -23.25 -6.22 -31.34
CA ASN A 447 -24.32 -7.21 -31.49
C ASN A 447 -25.10 -7.43 -30.17
N ASP A 448 -24.61 -6.92 -29.05
CA ASP A 448 -25.18 -7.14 -27.71
C ASP A 448 -24.79 -5.96 -26.77
N PRO A 449 -25.64 -4.94 -26.66
CA PRO A 449 -25.38 -3.72 -25.88
C PRO A 449 -25.15 -3.96 -24.39
N LEU A 450 -25.53 -5.13 -23.85
CA LEU A 450 -25.33 -5.49 -22.45
C LEU A 450 -23.85 -5.86 -22.16
N LYS A 451 -23.02 -6.04 -23.19
CA LYS A 451 -21.58 -6.34 -23.11
C LYS A 451 -20.71 -5.07 -23.12
N ALA A 452 -21.08 -4.07 -22.33
CA ALA A 452 -20.30 -2.83 -22.21
C ALA A 452 -18.92 -3.12 -21.57
N ILE A 453 -17.85 -2.50 -22.10
CA ILE A 453 -16.46 -2.67 -21.62
C ILE A 453 -16.05 -1.67 -20.53
N GLY A 454 -17.03 -0.95 -19.96
CA GLY A 454 -16.81 0.08 -18.94
C GLY A 454 -16.22 1.39 -19.49
N TYR A 455 -15.86 2.28 -18.57
CA TYR A 455 -15.30 3.60 -18.88
C TYR A 455 -13.92 3.51 -19.55
N LYS A 456 -13.70 4.29 -20.61
CA LYS A 456 -12.43 4.36 -21.34
C LYS A 456 -12.13 5.78 -21.82
N ARG A 457 -10.87 6.20 -21.69
CA ARG A 457 -10.30 7.40 -22.31
C ARG A 457 -9.11 7.02 -23.17
N TYR A 458 -9.40 6.56 -24.38
CA TYR A 458 -8.37 6.04 -25.27
C TYR A 458 -7.30 7.09 -25.63
N ASN A 459 -7.69 8.35 -25.87
CA ASN A 459 -6.73 9.43 -26.13
C ASN A 459 -5.78 9.62 -24.95
N ASP A 460 -6.32 9.75 -23.72
CA ASP A 460 -5.50 9.87 -22.52
C ASP A 460 -4.59 8.65 -22.30
N LEU A 461 -5.07 7.43 -22.60
CA LEU A 461 -4.27 6.22 -22.54
C LEU A 461 -3.14 6.22 -23.57
N LEU A 462 -3.39 6.68 -24.80
CA LEU A 462 -2.37 6.85 -25.83
C LEU A 462 -1.32 7.89 -25.41
N ASP A 463 -1.75 9.03 -24.88
CA ASP A 463 -0.86 10.09 -24.39
C ASP A 463 0.02 9.58 -23.24
N PHE A 464 -0.58 8.86 -22.29
CA PHE A 464 0.12 8.22 -21.19
C PHE A 464 1.19 7.24 -21.69
N VAL A 465 0.85 6.29 -22.57
CA VAL A 465 1.81 5.30 -23.09
C VAL A 465 2.91 5.98 -23.89
N THR A 466 2.57 6.98 -24.70
CA THR A 466 3.54 7.74 -25.51
C THR A 466 4.58 8.41 -24.63
N LEU A 467 4.14 9.14 -23.60
CA LEU A 467 5.02 9.85 -22.69
C LEU A 467 5.81 8.90 -21.78
N TYR A 468 5.16 7.86 -21.24
CA TYR A 468 5.78 6.89 -20.35
C TYR A 468 6.89 6.10 -21.05
N GLU A 469 6.61 5.52 -22.22
CA GLU A 469 7.59 4.71 -22.93
C GLU A 469 8.81 5.51 -23.36
N ARG A 470 8.63 6.81 -23.67
CA ARG A 470 9.73 7.72 -23.97
C ARG A 470 10.72 7.87 -22.81
N ILE A 471 10.22 7.81 -21.58
CA ILE A 471 11.05 7.93 -20.38
C ILE A 471 11.74 6.60 -20.09
N ILE A 472 10.99 5.49 -20.13
CA ILE A 472 11.51 4.16 -19.77
C ILE A 472 12.49 3.62 -20.80
N ASN A 473 12.16 3.75 -22.08
CA ASN A 473 12.93 3.17 -23.17
C ASN A 473 13.86 4.19 -23.86
N HIS A 474 14.34 5.22 -23.15
CA HIS A 474 15.20 6.29 -23.70
C HIS A 474 16.42 5.79 -24.51
N LYS A 475 16.93 4.57 -24.25
CA LYS A 475 18.02 3.96 -25.02
C LYS A 475 17.60 3.52 -26.44
N ILE A 476 16.38 3.04 -26.58
CA ILE A 476 15.76 2.66 -27.87
C ILE A 476 15.11 3.91 -28.50
N MET A 477 14.64 4.84 -27.67
CA MET A 477 13.93 6.06 -28.01
C MET A 477 14.79 7.32 -27.89
N THR A 478 15.91 7.35 -28.61
CA THR A 478 16.59 8.62 -28.90
C THR A 478 15.81 9.45 -29.93
N ASP A 479 15.01 8.80 -30.78
CA ASP A 479 14.29 9.40 -31.89
C ASP A 479 12.80 9.65 -31.57
N LYS A 480 12.53 10.84 -31.02
CA LYS A 480 11.17 11.34 -30.78
C LYS A 480 10.37 11.42 -32.09
N GLU A 481 11.04 11.72 -33.20
CA GLU A 481 10.42 11.94 -34.49
C GLU A 481 9.85 10.63 -35.05
N LEU A 482 10.58 9.52 -34.92
CA LEU A 482 10.11 8.19 -35.30
C LEU A 482 8.86 7.78 -34.51
N GLN A 483 8.78 8.08 -33.21
CA GLN A 483 7.56 7.85 -32.41
C GLN A 483 6.36 8.60 -32.97
N GLU A 484 6.53 9.90 -33.19
CA GLU A 484 5.46 10.77 -33.65
C GLU A 484 4.99 10.36 -35.05
N LYS A 485 5.90 9.96 -35.93
CA LYS A 485 5.57 9.42 -37.25
C LYS A 485 4.83 8.08 -37.16
N ALA A 486 5.24 7.17 -36.27
CA ALA A 486 4.53 5.90 -36.02
C ALA A 486 3.10 6.14 -35.52
N ILE A 487 2.91 7.07 -34.58
CA ILE A 487 1.59 7.44 -34.07
C ILE A 487 0.74 8.08 -35.17
N LYS A 488 1.30 8.98 -35.99
CA LYS A 488 0.60 9.60 -37.12
C LYS A 488 0.20 8.56 -38.17
N LEU A 489 1.08 7.63 -38.51
CA LEU A 489 0.77 6.51 -39.41
C LEU A 489 -0.39 5.68 -38.87
N GLY A 490 -0.35 5.29 -37.59
CA GLY A 490 -1.45 4.56 -36.97
C GLY A 490 -2.77 5.34 -37.02
N ALA A 491 -2.75 6.64 -36.73
CA ALA A 491 -3.93 7.48 -36.82
C ALA A 491 -4.49 7.56 -38.26
N GLN A 492 -3.62 7.67 -39.27
CA GLN A 492 -4.00 7.62 -40.68
C GLN A 492 -4.63 6.28 -41.06
N ILE A 493 -4.06 5.16 -40.59
CA ILE A 493 -4.63 3.82 -40.79
C ILE A 493 -6.01 3.72 -40.17
N GLY A 494 -6.16 4.14 -38.90
CA GLY A 494 -7.44 4.11 -38.20
C GLY A 494 -8.51 4.94 -38.91
N GLN A 495 -8.20 6.18 -39.30
CA GLN A 495 -9.14 7.03 -40.04
C GLN A 495 -9.41 6.53 -41.45
N GLY A 496 -8.41 5.98 -42.14
CA GLY A 496 -8.56 5.35 -43.45
C GLY A 496 -9.52 4.17 -43.43
N ILE A 497 -9.45 3.35 -42.37
CA ILE A 497 -10.43 2.29 -42.14
C ILE A 497 -11.82 2.89 -41.96
N LEU A 498 -11.99 3.83 -41.02
CA LEU A 498 -13.31 4.38 -40.67
C LEU A 498 -13.99 5.10 -41.85
N SER A 499 -13.21 5.82 -42.66
CA SER A 499 -13.70 6.65 -43.77
C SER A 499 -13.74 5.91 -45.12
N TYR A 500 -13.55 4.59 -45.14
CA TYR A 500 -13.54 3.81 -46.37
C TYR A 500 -14.90 3.80 -47.09
N GLY A 501 -14.89 4.05 -48.40
CA GLY A 501 -16.08 4.07 -49.26
C GLY A 501 -16.66 5.47 -49.49
N GLU A 502 -17.55 5.61 -50.47
CA GLU A 502 -18.14 6.90 -50.86
C GLU A 502 -19.11 7.47 -49.80
N THR A 503 -19.84 6.59 -49.12
CA THR A 503 -20.71 6.92 -47.97
C THR A 503 -20.25 6.12 -46.74
N PRO A 504 -19.34 6.65 -45.91
CA PRO A 504 -18.66 5.85 -44.90
C PRO A 504 -19.57 5.40 -43.75
N GLU A 505 -19.90 4.11 -43.70
CA GLU A 505 -20.49 3.48 -42.52
C GLU A 505 -19.41 3.11 -41.50
N ARG A 506 -18.99 4.09 -40.69
CA ARG A 506 -17.82 4.00 -39.80
C ARG A 506 -17.80 2.74 -38.91
N LYS A 507 -18.94 2.31 -38.36
CA LYS A 507 -19.04 1.07 -37.54
C LYS A 507 -18.89 -0.21 -38.36
N THR A 508 -19.51 -0.27 -39.53
CA THR A 508 -19.39 -1.40 -40.47
C THR A 508 -17.94 -1.52 -40.96
N ASN A 509 -17.34 -0.38 -41.32
CA ASN A 509 -15.95 -0.25 -41.73
C ASN A 509 -14.98 -0.68 -40.61
N ALA A 510 -15.23 -0.26 -39.36
CA ALA A 510 -14.46 -0.72 -38.21
C ALA A 510 -14.48 -2.25 -38.08
N ARG A 511 -15.61 -2.91 -38.35
CA ARG A 511 -15.69 -4.39 -38.35
C ARG A 511 -14.91 -5.02 -39.51
N GLN A 512 -15.01 -4.46 -40.71
CA GLN A 512 -14.27 -4.95 -41.89
C GLN A 512 -12.75 -4.74 -41.77
N GLY A 513 -12.34 -3.67 -41.08
CA GLY A 513 -10.95 -3.34 -40.78
C GLY A 513 -10.23 -4.38 -39.90
N ARG A 514 -10.99 -5.19 -39.13
CA ARG A 514 -10.46 -6.15 -38.15
C ARG A 514 -9.38 -7.06 -38.72
N LYS A 515 -9.58 -7.59 -39.94
CA LYS A 515 -8.61 -8.51 -40.56
C LYS A 515 -7.26 -7.85 -40.82
N TYR A 516 -7.25 -6.55 -41.13
CA TYR A 516 -6.02 -5.80 -41.41
C TYR A 516 -5.27 -5.48 -40.13
N ILE A 517 -5.97 -5.05 -39.08
CA ILE A 517 -5.37 -4.85 -37.75
C ILE A 517 -4.76 -6.15 -37.22
N ILE A 518 -5.49 -7.27 -37.30
CA ILE A 518 -4.98 -8.59 -36.89
C ILE A 518 -3.75 -8.99 -37.69
N SER A 519 -3.75 -8.74 -39.00
CA SER A 519 -2.60 -9.09 -39.87
C SER A 519 -1.37 -8.25 -39.51
N LEU A 520 -1.55 -6.94 -39.30
CA LEU A 520 -0.50 -6.04 -38.86
C LEU A 520 0.09 -6.45 -37.49
N ARG A 521 -0.79 -6.86 -36.55
CA ARG A 521 -0.39 -7.37 -35.23
C ARG A 521 0.33 -8.72 -35.28
N LYS A 522 0.04 -9.56 -36.26
CA LYS A 522 0.72 -10.85 -36.47
C LYS A 522 2.03 -10.73 -37.25
N ALA A 523 2.30 -9.57 -37.83
CA ALA A 523 3.53 -9.30 -38.55
C ALA A 523 4.71 -9.14 -37.56
N ASN A 524 5.29 -10.27 -37.17
CA ASN A 524 6.39 -10.34 -36.20
C ASN A 524 7.78 -10.26 -36.85
N GLN A 525 7.85 -10.05 -38.17
CA GLN A 525 9.07 -9.91 -38.95
C GLN A 525 9.01 -8.58 -39.71
N TYR A 526 10.14 -7.91 -39.86
CA TYR A 526 10.25 -6.60 -40.50
C TYR A 526 9.61 -6.57 -41.89
N ASP A 527 10.01 -7.48 -42.78
CA ASP A 527 9.46 -7.56 -44.14
C ASP A 527 7.95 -7.78 -44.17
N ARG A 528 7.45 -8.67 -43.29
CA ARG A 528 6.01 -8.93 -43.17
C ARG A 528 5.26 -7.69 -42.70
N PHE A 529 5.86 -6.89 -41.82
CA PHE A 529 5.26 -5.66 -41.34
C PHE A 529 5.15 -4.62 -42.47
N LEU A 530 6.21 -4.41 -43.26
CA LEU A 530 6.17 -3.53 -44.42
C LEU A 530 5.18 -4.00 -45.49
N GLN A 531 5.10 -5.31 -45.75
CA GLN A 531 4.13 -5.88 -46.69
C GLN A 531 2.68 -5.62 -46.25
N GLU A 532 2.37 -5.81 -44.96
CA GLU A 532 1.03 -5.51 -44.44
C GLU A 532 0.73 -4.00 -44.46
N LEU A 533 1.72 -3.14 -44.21
CA LEU A 533 1.56 -1.69 -44.38
C LEU A 533 1.22 -1.33 -45.84
N ALA A 534 1.94 -1.87 -46.82
CA ALA A 534 1.68 -1.66 -48.24
C ALA A 534 0.27 -2.15 -48.63
N ARG A 535 -0.14 -3.32 -48.12
CA ARG A 535 -1.49 -3.86 -48.34
C ARG A 535 -2.59 -2.94 -47.78
N ILE A 536 -2.39 -2.41 -46.58
CA ILE A 536 -3.30 -1.44 -45.95
C ILE A 536 -3.32 -0.14 -46.76
N GLN A 537 -2.16 0.32 -47.21
CA GLN A 537 -2.01 1.51 -48.04
C GLN A 537 -2.86 1.42 -49.30
N SER A 538 -2.73 0.32 -50.06
CA SER A 538 -3.49 0.11 -51.29
C SER A 538 -4.98 -0.07 -51.02
N ARG A 539 -5.36 -0.78 -49.94
CA ARG A 539 -6.77 -1.03 -49.65
C ARG A 539 -7.53 0.24 -49.29
N PHE A 540 -6.94 1.08 -48.44
CA PHE A 540 -7.60 2.26 -47.89
C PHE A 540 -7.15 3.57 -48.56
N THR A 541 -6.41 3.46 -49.68
CA THR A 541 -5.95 4.63 -50.46
C THR A 541 -5.19 5.64 -49.61
N LEU A 542 -4.33 5.14 -48.72
CA LEU A 542 -3.53 5.96 -47.83
C LEU A 542 -2.23 6.41 -48.54
N ASN A 543 -1.70 7.56 -48.16
CA ASN A 543 -0.44 8.07 -48.70
C ASN A 543 0.57 8.23 -47.57
N TYR A 544 1.47 7.25 -47.42
CA TYR A 544 2.56 7.30 -46.44
C TYR A 544 3.80 7.90 -47.10
N SER A 545 4.57 8.69 -46.35
CA SER A 545 5.88 9.17 -46.81
C SER A 545 6.85 7.98 -46.94
N ARG A 546 7.50 7.86 -48.11
CA ARG A 546 8.56 6.88 -48.35
C ARG A 546 9.71 7.05 -47.36
N ASP A 547 10.11 8.30 -47.13
CA ASP A 547 11.17 8.67 -46.17
C ASP A 547 10.89 8.16 -44.75
N PHE A 548 9.61 8.05 -44.36
CA PHE A 548 9.26 7.45 -43.07
C PHE A 548 9.38 5.92 -43.09
N LEU A 549 8.90 5.25 -44.13
CA LEU A 549 9.04 3.79 -44.23
C LEU A 549 10.51 3.37 -44.20
N ASP A 550 11.36 4.14 -44.89
CA ASP A 550 12.82 3.93 -44.93
C ASP A 550 13.50 4.24 -43.59
N SER A 551 12.86 5.01 -42.70
CA SER A 551 13.37 5.31 -41.35
C SER A 551 13.12 4.20 -40.32
N ILE A 552 12.30 3.19 -40.66
CA ILE A 552 12.02 2.04 -39.81
C ILE A 552 13.08 0.97 -40.06
N ASP A 553 13.82 0.56 -39.02
CA ASP A 553 14.82 -0.51 -39.12
C ASP A 553 14.38 -1.80 -38.41
N GLU A 554 15.13 -2.88 -38.64
CA GLU A 554 14.87 -4.20 -38.06
C GLU A 554 15.00 -4.24 -36.52
N GLU A 555 15.74 -3.31 -35.92
CA GLU A 555 15.90 -3.26 -34.47
C GLU A 555 14.69 -2.62 -33.78
N ARG A 556 14.09 -1.60 -34.42
CA ARG A 556 13.04 -0.75 -33.84
C ARG A 556 11.65 -1.04 -34.41
N PHE A 557 11.50 -1.87 -35.46
CA PHE A 557 10.19 -2.06 -36.10
C PHE A 557 9.12 -2.62 -35.17
N GLN A 558 9.47 -3.51 -34.22
CA GLN A 558 8.50 -4.06 -33.28
C GLN A 558 7.84 -2.95 -32.46
N TRP A 559 8.65 -2.01 -32.03
CA TRP A 559 8.21 -0.85 -31.26
C TRP A 559 7.40 0.12 -32.14
N VAL A 560 7.84 0.39 -33.37
CA VAL A 560 7.07 1.22 -34.34
C VAL A 560 5.70 0.60 -34.60
N ARG A 561 5.68 -0.70 -34.88
CA ARG A 561 4.46 -1.49 -35.12
C ARG A 561 3.49 -1.37 -33.96
N GLN A 562 3.99 -1.43 -32.72
CA GLN A 562 3.15 -1.29 -31.53
C GLN A 562 2.48 0.08 -31.43
N PHE A 563 3.24 1.16 -31.65
CA PHE A 563 2.66 2.51 -31.67
C PHE A 563 1.67 2.71 -32.82
N VAL A 564 1.96 2.17 -34.01
CA VAL A 564 1.04 2.17 -35.15
C VAL A 564 -0.26 1.46 -34.79
N ILE A 565 -0.20 0.27 -34.20
CA ILE A 565 -1.38 -0.52 -33.80
C ILE A 565 -2.18 0.21 -32.72
N ILE A 566 -1.53 0.66 -31.65
CA ILE A 566 -2.20 1.38 -30.54
C ILE A 566 -2.89 2.64 -31.08
N SER A 567 -2.21 3.44 -31.92
CA SER A 567 -2.78 4.67 -32.47
C SER A 567 -3.92 4.40 -33.45
N ALA A 568 -3.83 3.37 -34.29
CA ALA A 568 -4.93 2.96 -35.17
C ALA A 568 -6.16 2.52 -34.37
N LEU A 569 -5.95 1.66 -33.35
CA LEU A 569 -7.00 1.19 -32.45
C LEU A 569 -7.57 2.31 -31.60
N ASN A 570 -6.79 3.33 -31.23
CA ASN A 570 -7.30 4.53 -30.56
C ASN A 570 -8.40 5.21 -31.39
N GLN A 571 -8.14 5.45 -32.69
CA GLN A 571 -9.15 6.08 -33.58
C GLN A 571 -10.42 5.23 -33.67
N ILE A 572 -10.26 3.91 -33.86
CA ILE A 572 -11.38 2.99 -34.06
C ILE A 572 -12.19 2.81 -32.77
N ASN A 573 -11.53 2.63 -31.62
CA ASN A 573 -12.21 2.38 -30.35
C ASN A 573 -12.98 3.59 -29.84
N VAL A 574 -12.48 4.82 -30.09
CA VAL A 574 -13.22 6.06 -29.80
C VAL A 574 -14.53 6.10 -30.59
N GLU A 575 -14.49 5.74 -31.87
CA GLU A 575 -15.67 5.70 -32.74
C GLU A 575 -16.68 4.63 -32.31
N LEU A 576 -16.19 3.45 -31.91
CA LEU A 576 -17.03 2.34 -31.47
C LEU A 576 -17.63 2.55 -30.07
N SER A 577 -17.06 3.45 -29.27
CA SER A 577 -17.51 3.79 -27.92
C SER A 577 -17.78 5.30 -27.78
N PRO A 578 -18.74 5.86 -28.55
CA PRO A 578 -19.00 7.29 -28.50
C PRO A 578 -19.56 7.65 -27.11
N ARG A 579 -18.97 8.67 -26.48
CA ARG A 579 -19.46 9.19 -25.20
C ARG A 579 -20.90 9.66 -25.39
N LYS A 580 -21.79 9.27 -24.47
CA LYS A 580 -23.00 10.08 -24.22
C LYS A 580 -22.49 11.44 -23.76
N GLN A 581 -22.81 12.52 -24.48
CA GLN A 581 -22.57 13.87 -23.98
C GLN A 581 -23.32 13.99 -22.65
N ASP A 582 -22.60 14.29 -21.58
CA ASP A 582 -23.21 14.62 -20.29
C ASP A 582 -24.02 15.91 -20.48
N SER A 583 -25.33 15.77 -20.56
CA SER A 583 -26.30 16.86 -20.67
C SER A 583 -26.44 17.62 -19.35
N ASN A 584 -25.35 18.01 -18.70
CA ASN A 584 -25.33 18.77 -17.45
C ASN A 584 -24.08 19.69 -17.33
N GLN A 585 -23.70 20.35 -18.43
CA GLN A 585 -22.86 21.56 -18.39
C GLN A 585 -23.56 22.73 -19.08
N SER A 586 -24.69 23.12 -18.52
CA SER A 586 -25.20 24.49 -18.51
C SER A 586 -25.50 24.75 -17.04
N THR A 587 -24.63 25.40 -16.27
CA THR A 587 -24.35 26.84 -16.31
C THR A 587 -22.96 27.12 -15.72
N LYS A 588 -22.33 28.18 -16.20
CA LYS A 588 -21.05 28.73 -15.73
C LYS A 588 -21.04 29.05 -14.24
#